data_AF-A0A4R0ZFU2-F1
#
_entry.id   AF-A0A4R0ZFU2-F1
#
_cell.length_a   1.000
_cell.length_b   1.000
_cell.length_c   1.000
_cell.angle_alpha   90.00
_cell.angle_beta   90.00
_cell.angle_gamma   90.00
#
_symmetry.space_group_name_H-M   'P 1'
#
loop_
_entity.id
_entity.type
_entity.pdbx_description
1 polymer ?
#
loop_
_entity_poly.entity_id
_entity_poly.type
_entity_poly.pdbx_seq_one_letter_code
_entity_poly.pdbx_strand_id
1 'polypeptide(L)'
;MKRIGLLAIMLGLVVVLGGCVPGDGSYTTDPAGFFWGVWHGWIAPVSLILGLFNDTYRVYEVNNTGWFYDLGFYIAIISGFGGVAVTRRSRG
;
A
#
# COMPACT_ATOMS: atom_id res chain seq x y z
N MET A 1 0.53 -19.17 21.06
CA MET A 1 1.10 -17.81 21.13
C MET A 1 2.46 -17.71 20.43
N LYS A 2 3.51 -18.43 20.85
CA LYS A 2 4.85 -18.36 20.22
C LYS A 2 4.86 -18.64 18.70
N ARG A 3 4.11 -19.66 18.25
CA ARG A 3 3.97 -20.02 16.82
C ARG A 3 3.23 -18.95 16.00
N ILE A 4 2.23 -18.28 16.59
CA ILE A 4 1.47 -17.21 15.93
C ILE A 4 2.36 -15.96 15.79
N GLY A 5 3.15 -15.64 16.81
CA GLY A 5 4.14 -14.56 16.75
C GLY A 5 5.20 -14.82 15.67
N LEU A 6 5.72 -16.04 15.58
CA LEU A 6 6.67 -16.42 14.53
C LEU A 6 6.08 -16.31 13.12
N LEU A 7 4.82 -16.72 12.92
CA LEU A 7 4.13 -16.59 11.64
C LEU A 7 3.89 -15.13 11.26
N ALA A 8 3.51 -14.28 12.21
CA ALA A 8 3.34 -12.84 11.97
C ALA A 8 4.69 -12.17 11.61
N ILE A 9 5.78 -12.56 12.27
CA ILE A 9 7.12 -12.06 11.96
C ILE A 9 7.58 -12.53 10.59
N MET A 10 7.39 -13.80 10.22
CA MET A 10 7.71 -14.29 8.87
C MET A 10 6.90 -13.58 7.79
N LEU A 11 5.59 -13.39 8.01
CA LEU A 11 4.74 -12.69 7.06
C LEU A 11 5.17 -11.22 6.90
N GLY A 12 5.49 -10.55 8.00
CA GLY A 12 6.07 -9.21 7.98
C GLY A 12 7.40 -9.16 7.24
N LEU A 13 8.27 -10.16 7.44
CA LEU A 13 9.57 -10.23 6.75
C LEU A 13 9.39 -10.40 5.24
N VAL A 14 8.47 -11.25 4.80
CA VAL A 14 8.15 -11.45 3.37
C VAL A 14 7.59 -10.16 2.76
N VAL A 15 6.71 -9.46 3.49
CA VAL A 15 6.17 -8.17 3.06
C VAL A 15 7.26 -7.09 2.93
N VAL A 16 8.19 -7.03 3.88
CA VAL A 16 9.30 -6.06 3.84
C VAL A 16 10.31 -6.39 2.74
N LEU A 17 10.57 -7.67 2.49
CA LEU A 17 11.55 -8.12 1.49
C LEU A 17 11.00 -8.13 0.05
N GLY A 18 9.67 -8.13 -0.14
CA GLY A 18 9.01 -8.19 -1.45
C GLY A 18 8.15 -6.98 -1.81
N GLY A 19 8.05 -5.97 -0.95
CA GLY A 19 7.25 -4.78 -1.20
C GLY A 19 7.92 -3.83 -2.17
N CYS A 20 7.45 -3.80 -3.42
CA CYS A 20 7.76 -2.74 -4.37
C CYS A 20 7.20 -1.40 -3.84
N VAL A 21 8.02 -0.36 -3.88
CA VAL A 21 7.72 0.99 -3.36
C VAL A 21 7.53 1.94 -4.54
N PRO A 22 6.52 2.82 -4.53
CA PRO A 22 6.32 3.76 -5.62
C PRO A 22 7.56 4.63 -5.86
N GLY A 23 7.98 4.70 -7.13
CA GLY A 23 9.20 5.38 -7.56
C GLY A 23 10.47 4.53 -7.57
N ASP A 24 10.43 3.24 -7.23
CA ASP A 24 11.61 2.35 -7.28
C ASP A 24 12.06 1.94 -8.70
N GLY A 25 11.33 2.38 -9.73
CA GLY A 25 11.60 2.06 -11.13
C GLY A 25 10.99 0.75 -11.62
N SER A 26 10.22 0.04 -10.79
CA SER A 26 9.53 -1.20 -11.20
C SER A 26 8.43 -0.97 -12.24
N TYR A 27 7.84 0.23 -12.26
CA TYR A 27 6.80 0.62 -13.23
C TYR A 27 7.33 1.59 -14.28
N THR A 28 8.49 1.36 -14.91
CA THR A 28 8.96 2.22 -16.01
C THR A 28 8.32 1.90 -17.36
N THR A 29 8.02 0.63 -17.63
CA THR A 29 7.45 0.17 -18.92
C THR A 29 5.97 -0.11 -18.82
N ASP A 30 5.52 -0.72 -17.72
CA ASP A 30 4.12 -1.03 -17.48
C ASP A 30 3.57 -0.14 -16.35
N PRO A 31 2.46 0.57 -16.55
CA PRO A 31 1.92 1.47 -15.54
C PRO A 31 1.23 0.70 -14.39
N ALA A 32 1.37 1.23 -13.17
CA ALA A 32 0.70 0.71 -11.98
C ALA A 32 -0.83 0.83 -12.11
N GLY A 33 -1.53 -0.32 -12.00
CA GLY A 33 -2.99 -0.42 -12.09
C GLY A 33 -3.72 -0.36 -10.74
N PHE A 34 -5.02 -0.71 -10.74
CA PHE A 34 -5.89 -0.65 -9.55
C PHE A 34 -5.31 -1.34 -8.30
N PHE A 35 -4.86 -2.59 -8.42
CA PHE A 35 -4.34 -3.35 -7.27
C PHE A 35 -3.05 -2.74 -6.70
N TRP A 36 -2.24 -2.13 -7.56
CA TRP A 36 -1.06 -1.37 -7.13
C TRP A 36 -1.43 -0.06 -6.47
N GLY A 37 -2.52 0.59 -6.90
CA GLY A 37 -3.13 1.69 -6.17
C GLY A 37 -3.42 1.30 -4.72
N VAL A 38 -4.11 0.17 -4.51
CA VAL A 38 -4.42 -0.33 -3.15
C VAL A 38 -3.15 -0.60 -2.35
N TRP A 39 -2.18 -1.30 -2.95
CA TRP A 39 -0.90 -1.58 -2.29
C TRP A 39 -0.15 -0.31 -1.90
N HIS A 40 0.05 0.62 -2.84
CA HIS A 40 0.73 1.89 -2.62
C HIS A 40 0.00 2.75 -1.58
N GLY A 41 -1.33 2.72 -1.53
CA GLY A 41 -2.12 3.41 -0.52
C GLY A 41 -1.89 2.86 0.89
N TRP A 42 -1.79 1.53 1.07
CA TRP A 42 -1.48 0.93 2.37
C TRP A 42 -0.08 1.24 2.87
N ILE A 43 0.90 1.26 1.96
CA ILE A 43 2.29 1.59 2.32
C ILE A 43 2.60 3.09 2.25
N ALA A 44 1.62 3.95 1.95
CA ALA A 44 1.81 5.39 1.79
C ALA A 44 2.56 6.07 2.98
N PRO A 45 2.29 5.73 4.26
CA PRO A 45 3.08 6.28 5.37
C PRO A 45 4.55 5.87 5.35
N VAL A 46 4.84 4.64 4.91
CA VAL A 46 6.21 4.13 4.75
C VAL A 46 6.90 4.85 3.59
N SER A 47 6.23 4.96 2.43
CA SER A 47 6.75 5.69 1.27
C SER A 47 7.02 7.16 1.59
N LEU A 48 6.19 7.79 2.43
CA LEU A 48 6.41 9.17 2.90
C LEU A 48 7.68 9.29 3.74
N ILE A 49 7.93 8.34 4.66
CA ILE A 49 9.16 8.31 5.47
C ILE A 49 10.38 8.08 4.58
N LEU A 50 10.31 7.16 3.63
CA LEU A 50 11.40 6.89 2.69
C LEU A 50 11.71 8.09 1.79
N GLY A 51 10.67 8.83 1.38
CA GLY A 51 10.80 10.08 0.61
C GLY A 51 11.54 11.20 1.36
N LEU A 52 11.68 11.12 2.69
CA LEU A 52 12.52 12.07 3.45
C LEU A 52 14.02 11.79 3.29
N PHE A 53 14.39 10.56 2.95
CA PHE A 53 15.78 10.14 2.80
C PHE A 53 16.22 10.07 1.34
N ASN A 54 15.28 9.86 0.42
CA ASN A 54 15.56 9.78 -1.02
C ASN A 54 14.37 10.29 -1.83
N ASP A 55 14.61 11.37 -2.59
CA ASP A 55 13.61 12.07 -3.41
C ASP A 55 13.03 11.21 -4.56
N THR A 56 13.65 10.07 -4.85
CA THR A 56 13.16 9.12 -5.85
C THR A 56 11.88 8.44 -5.38
N TYR A 57 11.73 8.20 -4.06
CA TYR A 57 10.53 7.57 -3.51
C TYR A 57 9.41 8.58 -3.36
N ARG A 58 8.24 8.22 -3.88
CA ARG A 58 7.04 9.06 -3.79
C ARG A 58 5.93 8.27 -3.12
N VAL A 59 4.99 8.99 -2.53
CA VAL A 59 3.76 8.38 -2.00
C VAL A 59 2.90 7.81 -3.13
N TYR A 60 2.99 8.41 -4.31
CA TYR A 60 2.22 8.07 -5.50
C TYR A 60 3.13 7.56 -6.60
N GLU A 61 2.73 6.49 -7.28
CA GLU A 61 3.46 6.06 -8.48
C GLU A 61 3.24 7.08 -9.60
N VAL A 62 4.33 7.50 -10.25
CA VAL A 62 4.29 8.49 -11.32
C VAL A 62 3.76 7.86 -12.61
N ASN A 63 4.16 6.62 -12.90
CA ASN A 63 3.66 5.88 -14.05
C ASN A 63 2.50 4.96 -13.64
N ASN A 64 1.29 5.51 -13.67
CA ASN A 64 0.07 4.80 -13.27
C ASN A 64 -1.01 4.83 -14.37
N THR A 65 -2.03 3.99 -14.24
CA THR A 65 -3.13 3.91 -15.22
C THR A 65 -4.21 5.00 -15.04
N GLY A 66 -3.98 5.98 -14.18
CA GLY A 66 -4.89 7.08 -13.85
C GLY A 66 -6.02 6.64 -12.93
N TRP A 67 -7.27 6.86 -13.35
CA TRP A 67 -8.45 6.76 -12.50
C TRP A 67 -8.58 5.46 -11.70
N PHE A 68 -8.27 4.32 -12.31
CA PHE A 68 -8.36 3.03 -11.61
C PHE A 68 -7.28 2.88 -10.54
N TYR A 69 -6.07 3.38 -10.79
CA TYR A 69 -5.03 3.44 -9.77
C TYR A 69 -5.47 4.35 -8.61
N ASP A 70 -5.99 5.54 -8.93
CA ASP A 70 -6.43 6.53 -7.94
C ASP A 70 -7.56 6.01 -7.06
N LEU A 71 -8.52 5.31 -7.65
CA LEU A 71 -9.62 4.67 -6.94
C LEU A 71 -9.09 3.62 -5.94
N GLY A 72 -8.16 2.76 -6.38
CA GLY A 72 -7.55 1.75 -5.52
C GLY A 72 -6.77 2.38 -4.37
N PHE A 73 -5.97 3.41 -4.66
CA PHE A 73 -5.20 4.15 -3.67
C PHE A 73 -6.10 4.81 -2.61
N TYR A 74 -7.18 5.46 -3.06
CA TYR A 74 -8.12 6.10 -2.16
C TYR A 74 -8.86 5.08 -1.28
N ILE A 75 -9.27 3.93 -1.83
CA ILE A 75 -9.87 2.83 -1.08
C ILE A 75 -8.92 2.35 0.03
N ALA A 76 -7.63 2.19 -0.27
CA ALA A 76 -6.64 1.78 0.72
C ALA A 76 -6.48 2.79 1.86
N ILE A 77 -6.52 4.09 1.58
CA ILE A 77 -6.47 5.12 2.63
C ILE A 77 -7.71 5.06 3.54
N ILE A 78 -8.92 4.99 2.97
CA ILE A 78 -10.15 5.05 3.77
C ILE A 78 -10.45 3.73 4.51
N SER A 79 -9.94 2.60 4.01
CA SER A 79 -10.05 1.31 4.69
C SER A 79 -8.93 1.11 5.72
N GLY A 80 -7.72 1.58 5.45
CA GLY A 80 -6.55 1.17 6.21
C GLY A 80 -6.32 -0.34 6.07
N PHE A 81 -5.74 -1.00 7.08
CA PHE A 81 -5.45 -2.44 7.07
C PHE A 81 -6.67 -3.33 7.40
N GLY A 82 -7.85 -2.75 7.63
CA GLY A 82 -9.11 -3.48 7.86
C GLY A 82 -10.14 -3.07 6.81
N GLY A 83 -10.95 -3.99 6.30
CA GLY A 83 -11.87 -3.71 5.19
C GLY A 83 -12.79 -2.49 5.42
N VAL A 84 -13.36 -1.94 4.34
CA VAL A 84 -14.28 -0.80 4.41
C VAL A 84 -15.51 -1.18 5.25
N ALA A 85 -15.74 -0.48 6.35
CA ALA A 85 -16.94 -0.65 7.17
C ALA A 85 -18.15 -0.01 6.48
N VAL A 86 -18.79 -0.76 5.56
CA VAL A 86 -19.96 -0.30 4.80
C VAL A 86 -21.24 -0.26 5.67
N THR A 87 -21.24 -0.93 6.83
CA THR A 87 -22.40 -1.01 7.72
C THR A 87 -22.12 -0.33 9.06
N ARG A 88 -22.95 0.66 9.40
CA ARG A 88 -22.96 1.26 10.73
C ARG A 88 -23.89 0.44 11.62
N ARG A 89 -23.35 -0.25 12.62
CA ARG A 89 -24.18 -0.92 13.63
C ARG A 89 -24.89 0.14 14.47
N SER A 90 -26.19 0.33 14.26
CA SER A 90 -27.01 1.17 15.13
C SER A 90 -27.09 0.50 16.50
N ARG A 91 -26.56 1.15 17.54
CA ARG A 91 -26.81 0.76 18.92
C ARG A 91 -28.21 1.25 19.27
N GLY A 92 -29.20 0.36 19.13
CA GLY A 92 -30.50 0.50 19.78
C GLY A 92 -30.41 0.12 21.25
#